data_AF-Q2JIT0-F1
#
_entry.id   AF-Q2JIT0-F1
#
_cell.length_a   1.000
_cell.length_b   1.000
_cell.length_c   1.000
_cell.angle_alpha   90.00
_cell.angle_beta   90.00
_cell.angle_gamma   90.00
#
_symmetry.space_group_name_H-M   'P 1'
#
loop_
_entity.id
_entity.type
_entity.pdbx_description
1 polymer ?
#
loop_
_entity_poly.entity_id
_entity_poly.type
_entity_poly.pdbx_seq_one_letter_code
_entity_poly.pdbx_strand_id
1 'polypeptide(L)'
;MDLVLVLLIGAAVGFSVGIYVARQYGASPKLEIWKREIIRDISSQLSQRSQELNNPDKALIKLSEGLVDKISQKLQEKLQAVQATLEEFKFRLADSQQSLLQDWGRDFLQAISVKLAEHGQQLNNQLAILENLVEEAKDIYRQLRVTIQSSHGSEICPTANQDSQNEQVTQVIGKAPDPETPDEVLRDKDGTATVDISKIESFLNSKNIKIKSIAAEEKEEKLDQIAAFMGSRYSFIKRFYGMVKSNMKSGSSFSLNLRDEPQQVVSSTCQVAKELHDIAFLEEYRYSKAPRCLLVARPSRSPQALNFLAGNWLERYVRGTLIRLVAAHTKKISFSYVANAQVTLSNRADFEMDLFFHINDKFYWVESRTGGYQDKIQKYSRIADELGLQGSQAFIVLTDVSQDTKSSLSSLYHLSVIGVDEVESTFDGILKSHL
;
A
#
# COMPACT_ATOMS: atom_id res chain seq x y z
N MET A 1 14.37 25.95 31.48
CA MET A 1 14.73 24.57 31.14
C MET A 1 14.30 24.33 29.69
N ASP A 2 14.76 25.15 28.72
CA ASP A 2 13.96 25.38 27.50
C ASP A 2 14.73 25.39 26.17
N LEU A 3 16.07 25.40 26.16
CA LEU A 3 16.82 25.38 24.90
C LEU A 3 16.80 23.99 24.24
N VAL A 4 16.83 22.93 25.04
CA VAL A 4 16.85 21.53 24.58
C VAL A 4 15.49 21.13 24.02
N LEU A 5 14.39 21.60 24.61
CA LEU A 5 13.03 21.31 24.15
C LEU A 5 12.73 22.01 22.82
N VAL A 6 13.17 23.26 22.65
CA VAL A 6 13.02 24.01 21.39
C VAL A 6 13.88 23.42 20.27
N LEU A 7 15.10 22.96 20.56
CA LEU A 7 15.94 22.23 19.61
C LEU A 7 15.33 20.88 19.20
N LEU A 8 14.69 20.17 20.13
CA LEU A 8 13.99 18.91 19.85
C LEU A 8 12.73 19.13 19.00
N ILE A 9 11.99 20.21 19.21
CA ILE A 9 10.81 20.56 18.41
C ILE A 9 11.23 21.01 17.00
N GLY A 10 12.27 21.84 16.88
CA GLY A 10 12.81 22.24 15.57
C GLY A 10 13.33 21.04 14.75
N ALA A 11 14.00 20.10 15.41
CA ALA A 11 14.42 18.85 14.80
C ALA A 11 13.22 17.96 14.42
N ALA A 12 12.19 17.87 15.27
CA ALA A 12 10.99 17.08 15.01
C ALA A 12 10.16 17.63 13.84
N VAL A 13 10.04 18.95 13.70
CA VAL A 13 9.34 19.60 12.58
C VAL A 13 10.12 19.43 11.28
N GLY A 14 11.44 19.65 11.30
CA GLY A 14 12.30 19.40 10.13
C GLY A 14 12.31 17.93 9.69
N PHE A 15 12.27 17.00 10.64
CA PHE A 15 12.18 15.56 10.38
C PHE A 15 10.80 15.16 9.84
N SER A 16 9.72 15.76 10.36
CA SER A 16 8.34 15.49 9.91
C SER A 16 8.08 16.02 8.49
N VAL A 17 8.58 17.21 8.17
CA VAL A 17 8.54 17.78 6.81
C VAL A 17 9.41 16.96 5.86
N GLY A 18 10.59 16.52 6.30
CA GLY A 18 11.47 15.64 5.53
C GLY A 18 10.88 14.26 5.24
N ILE A 19 10.12 13.69 6.19
CA ILE A 19 9.39 12.43 6.03
C ILE A 19 8.17 12.61 5.15
N TYR A 20 7.44 13.72 5.28
CA TYR A 20 6.27 14.03 4.46
C TYR A 20 6.64 14.18 2.98
N VAL A 21 7.72 14.91 2.70
CA VAL A 21 8.28 15.06 1.34
C VAL A 21 8.85 13.72 0.81
N ALA A 22 9.50 12.92 1.65
CA ALA A 22 10.05 11.61 1.27
C ALA A 22 8.96 10.52 1.08
N ARG A 23 7.81 10.64 1.74
CA ARG A 23 6.65 9.74 1.52
C ARG A 23 5.93 10.03 0.21
N GLN A 24 5.93 11.28 -0.24
CA GLN A 24 5.26 11.69 -1.47
C GLN A 24 6.13 11.51 -2.72
N TYR A 25 7.45 11.55 -2.59
CA TYR A 25 8.37 11.29 -3.69
C TYR A 25 9.26 10.08 -3.36
N GLY A 26 8.94 8.94 -3.97
CA GLY A 26 9.74 7.71 -3.87
C GLY A 26 11.24 7.97 -4.08
N ALA A 27 12.06 7.30 -3.26
CA ALA A 27 13.48 7.56 -3.06
C ALA A 27 14.28 7.79 -4.36
N SER A 28 14.49 9.08 -4.70
CA SER A 28 15.44 9.52 -5.71
C SER A 28 16.79 9.82 -5.04
N PRO A 29 17.93 9.28 -5.53
CA PRO A 29 19.26 9.59 -4.99
C PRO A 29 19.58 11.09 -4.95
N LYS A 30 18.97 11.89 -5.84
CA LYS A 30 19.10 13.35 -5.87
C LYS A 30 18.44 14.03 -4.67
N LEU A 31 17.40 13.42 -4.09
CA LEU A 31 16.68 13.93 -2.92
C LEU A 31 17.52 13.76 -1.63
N GLU A 32 18.28 12.67 -1.51
CA GLU A 32 19.19 12.44 -0.38
C GLU A 32 20.45 13.33 -0.42
N ILE A 33 20.86 13.74 -1.62
CA ILE A 33 21.90 14.78 -1.79
C ILE A 33 21.34 16.14 -1.35
N TRP A 34 20.12 16.47 -1.79
CA TRP A 34 19.43 17.70 -1.41
C TRP A 34 19.17 17.83 0.10
N LYS A 35 18.73 16.75 0.76
CA LYS A 35 18.57 16.69 2.23
C LYS A 35 19.88 17.01 2.96
N ARG A 36 20.98 16.39 2.54
CA ARG A 36 22.29 16.59 3.17
C ARG A 36 22.82 18.01 2.97
N GLU A 37 22.55 18.61 1.82
CA GLU A 37 22.99 19.97 1.50
C GLU A 37 22.23 21.02 2.31
N ILE A 38 20.92 20.85 2.49
CA ILE A 38 20.10 21.74 3.33
C ILE A 38 20.49 21.61 4.81
N ILE A 39 20.67 20.38 5.31
CA ILE A 39 21.09 20.16 6.69
C ILE A 39 22.47 20.77 6.95
N ARG A 40 23.39 20.67 5.99
CA ARG A 40 24.73 21.28 6.05
C ARG A 40 24.67 22.81 6.08
N ASP A 41 23.86 23.43 5.21
CA ASP A 41 23.67 24.89 5.15
C ASP A 41 23.05 25.44 6.44
N ILE A 42 22.03 24.75 6.96
CA ILE A 42 21.35 25.12 8.22
C ILE A 42 22.31 25.00 9.40
N SER A 43 23.05 23.89 9.49
CA SER A 43 24.02 23.65 10.57
C SER A 43 25.17 24.67 10.55
N SER A 44 25.68 25.01 9.37
CA SER A 44 26.75 26.00 9.21
C SER A 44 26.30 27.39 9.65
N GLN A 45 25.07 27.81 9.32
CA GLN A 45 24.56 29.14 9.68
C GLN A 45 24.18 29.25 11.15
N LEU A 46 23.67 28.18 11.74
CA LEU A 46 23.44 28.09 13.19
C LEU A 46 24.76 28.21 13.97
N SER A 47 25.81 27.54 13.49
CA SER A 47 27.14 27.61 14.11
C SER A 47 27.79 29.00 13.98
N GLN A 48 27.57 29.70 12.87
CA GLN A 48 28.14 31.02 12.61
C GLN A 48 27.42 32.14 13.40
N ARG A 49 26.10 32.06 13.58
CA ARG A 49 25.30 33.08 14.29
C ARG A 49 25.13 32.84 15.78
N SER A 50 25.42 31.64 16.27
CA SER A 50 25.53 31.34 17.71
C SER A 50 26.64 32.14 18.40
N GLN A 51 27.62 32.66 17.65
CA GLN A 51 28.73 33.45 18.19
C GLN A 51 28.44 34.96 18.29
N GLU A 52 27.33 35.46 17.72
CA GLU A 52 27.08 36.91 17.58
C GLU A 52 26.01 37.49 18.54
N LEU A 53 25.33 36.71 19.39
CA LEU A 53 24.08 37.17 20.03
C LEU A 53 24.05 37.06 21.57
N ASN A 54 24.19 38.21 22.25
CA ASN A 54 24.12 38.38 23.71
C ASN A 54 22.69 38.50 24.31
N ASN A 55 21.64 38.12 23.57
CA ASN A 55 20.26 38.09 24.10
C ASN A 55 19.40 37.01 23.40
N PRO A 56 18.99 35.94 24.10
CA PRO A 56 18.41 34.73 23.49
C PRO A 56 17.04 34.94 22.84
N ASP A 57 16.17 35.79 23.39
CA ASP A 57 14.79 35.94 22.88
C ASP A 57 14.73 36.80 21.60
N LYS A 58 15.56 37.84 21.52
CA LYS A 58 15.68 38.70 20.32
C LYS A 58 16.47 37.98 19.21
N ALA A 59 17.36 37.08 19.59
CA ALA A 59 18.12 36.20 18.70
C ALA A 59 17.21 35.17 18.01
N LEU A 60 16.34 34.51 18.78
CA LEU A 60 15.41 33.49 18.27
C LEU A 60 14.44 34.06 17.24
N ILE A 61 13.87 35.25 17.49
CA ILE A 61 12.93 35.92 16.57
C ILE A 61 13.63 36.30 15.26
N LYS A 62 14.82 36.92 15.33
CA LYS A 62 15.61 37.26 14.13
C LYS A 62 16.10 36.03 13.36
N LEU A 63 16.38 34.93 14.05
CA LEU A 63 16.78 33.66 13.43
C LEU A 63 15.59 33.00 12.73
N SER A 64 14.41 32.96 13.34
CA SER A 64 13.22 32.36 12.73
C SER A 64 12.73 33.16 11.52
N GLU A 65 12.67 34.49 11.62
CA GLU A 65 12.24 35.35 10.51
C GLU A 65 13.23 35.26 9.34
N GLY A 66 14.53 35.38 9.61
CA GLY A 66 15.56 35.29 8.58
C GLY A 66 15.71 33.91 7.92
N LEU A 67 15.32 32.82 8.60
CA LEU A 67 15.34 31.47 8.03
C LEU A 67 14.12 31.24 7.13
N VAL A 68 12.94 31.70 7.56
CA VAL A 68 11.68 31.59 6.79
C VAL A 68 11.78 32.39 5.49
N ASP A 69 12.23 33.64 5.56
CA ASP A 69 12.35 34.49 4.37
C ASP A 69 13.35 33.92 3.36
N LYS A 70 14.46 33.35 3.84
CA LYS A 70 15.52 32.78 2.99
C LYS A 70 15.12 31.44 2.38
N ILE A 71 14.30 30.65 3.07
CA ILE A 71 13.71 29.42 2.53
C ILE A 71 12.68 29.77 1.45
N SER A 72 11.78 30.73 1.71
CA SER A 72 10.83 31.23 0.72
C SER A 72 11.53 31.77 -0.53
N GLN A 73 12.57 32.58 -0.35
CA GLN A 73 13.34 33.13 -1.47
C GLN A 73 14.02 32.03 -2.30
N LYS A 74 14.71 31.07 -1.67
CA LYS A 74 15.34 29.93 -2.39
C LYS A 74 14.31 29.06 -3.11
N LEU A 75 13.10 28.89 -2.54
CA LEU A 75 12.01 28.15 -3.19
C LEU A 75 11.54 28.87 -4.45
N GLN A 76 11.36 30.19 -4.34
CA GLN A 76 10.85 31.03 -5.42
C GLN A 76 11.85 31.18 -6.58
N GLU A 77 13.13 31.32 -6.28
CA GLU A 77 14.21 31.30 -7.28
C GLU A 77 14.25 29.98 -8.05
N LYS A 78 14.07 28.84 -7.38
CA LYS A 78 14.03 27.53 -8.04
C LYS A 78 12.76 27.32 -8.87
N LEU A 79 11.62 27.83 -8.41
CA LEU A 79 10.37 27.79 -9.17
C LEU A 79 10.52 28.56 -10.49
N GLN A 80 11.09 29.77 -10.43
CA GLN A 80 11.38 30.58 -11.62
C GLN A 80 12.37 29.90 -12.57
N ALA A 81 13.41 29.24 -12.04
CA ALA A 81 14.36 28.50 -12.87
C ALA A 81 13.72 27.30 -13.59
N VAL A 82 12.83 26.58 -12.92
CA VAL A 82 12.08 25.47 -13.53
C VAL A 82 11.10 25.98 -14.58
N GLN A 83 10.40 27.09 -14.32
CA GLN A 83 9.52 27.73 -15.29
C GLN A 83 10.29 28.23 -16.52
N ALA A 84 11.46 28.86 -16.35
CA ALA A 84 12.29 29.32 -17.45
C ALA A 84 12.80 28.15 -18.31
N THR A 85 13.26 27.06 -17.68
CA THR A 85 13.70 25.84 -18.39
C THR A 85 12.55 25.22 -19.19
N LEU A 86 11.33 25.29 -18.65
CA LEU A 86 10.15 24.76 -19.30
C LEU A 86 9.74 25.60 -20.51
N GLU A 87 9.79 26.93 -20.40
CA GLU A 87 9.51 27.83 -21.53
C GLU A 87 10.58 27.70 -22.63
N GLU A 88 11.85 27.54 -22.27
CA GLU A 88 12.92 27.25 -23.23
C GLU A 88 12.70 25.91 -23.94
N PHE A 89 12.26 24.87 -23.21
CA PHE A 89 11.91 23.58 -23.80
C PHE A 89 10.70 23.66 -24.73
N LYS A 90 9.64 24.38 -24.35
CA LYS A 90 8.47 24.65 -25.20
C LYS A 90 8.88 25.38 -26.48
N PHE A 91 9.75 26.38 -26.37
CA PHE A 91 10.26 27.14 -27.51
C PHE A 91 11.08 26.26 -28.46
N ARG A 92 11.99 25.44 -27.92
CA ARG A 92 12.80 24.48 -28.72
C ARG A 92 11.94 23.41 -29.40
N LEU A 93 10.84 22.99 -28.79
CA LEU A 93 9.88 22.06 -29.39
C LEU A 93 9.08 22.70 -30.52
N ALA A 94 8.69 23.97 -30.36
CA ALA A 94 7.99 24.74 -31.40
C ALA A 94 8.89 25.03 -32.61
N ASP A 95 10.17 25.33 -32.39
CA ASP A 95 11.16 25.61 -33.44
C ASP A 95 11.62 24.32 -34.19
N SER A 96 11.66 23.19 -33.49
CA SER A 96 12.04 21.87 -34.04
C SER A 96 11.04 21.28 -35.06
N GLN A 97 9.89 21.91 -35.30
CA GLN A 97 8.75 21.30 -36.01
C GLN A 97 8.19 22.16 -37.16
N GLN A 98 9.04 22.88 -37.90
CA GLN A 98 8.62 23.54 -39.15
C GLN A 98 8.74 22.67 -40.41
N SER A 99 9.05 21.37 -40.32
CA SER A 99 9.12 20.51 -41.52
C SER A 99 8.56 19.08 -41.40
N LEU A 100 8.00 18.64 -40.26
CA LEU A 100 7.49 17.27 -40.14
C LEU A 100 6.12 17.18 -39.44
N LEU A 101 5.10 17.26 -40.31
CA LEU A 101 3.73 16.72 -40.18
C LEU A 101 2.71 17.50 -39.33
N GLN A 102 1.92 18.29 -40.05
CA GLN A 102 0.68 18.94 -39.61
C GLN A 102 -0.45 17.91 -39.45
N ASP A 103 -0.48 17.20 -38.32
CA ASP A 103 -1.70 16.79 -37.59
C ASP A 103 -1.35 15.95 -36.36
N TRP A 104 -0.37 15.04 -36.47
CA TRP A 104 0.14 14.26 -35.34
C TRP A 104 0.83 15.12 -34.27
N GLY A 105 1.45 16.23 -34.67
CA GLY A 105 2.08 17.17 -33.76
C GLY A 105 1.08 17.89 -32.84
N ARG A 106 -0.15 18.15 -33.29
CA ARG A 106 -1.14 18.91 -32.50
C ARG A 106 -1.69 18.11 -31.32
N ASP A 107 -2.06 16.86 -31.53
CA ASP A 107 -2.63 16.03 -30.46
C ASP A 107 -1.58 15.66 -29.40
N PHE A 108 -0.33 15.43 -29.84
CA PHE A 108 0.78 15.19 -28.93
C PHE A 108 1.15 16.44 -28.13
N LEU A 109 1.21 17.61 -28.76
CA LEU A 109 1.47 18.88 -28.07
C LEU A 109 0.32 19.25 -27.13
N GLN A 110 -0.93 18.95 -27.49
CA GLN A 110 -2.08 19.17 -26.62
C GLN A 110 -2.04 18.24 -25.41
N ALA A 111 -1.75 16.95 -25.59
CA ALA A 111 -1.63 16.00 -24.49
C ALA A 111 -0.47 16.37 -23.54
N ILE A 112 0.66 16.83 -24.08
CA ILE A 112 1.80 17.32 -23.29
C ILE A 112 1.43 18.59 -22.56
N SER A 113 0.79 19.56 -23.22
CA SER A 113 0.35 20.83 -22.63
C SER A 113 -0.64 20.61 -21.48
N VAL A 114 -1.61 19.70 -21.66
CA VAL A 114 -2.56 19.30 -20.60
C VAL A 114 -1.83 18.68 -19.42
N LYS A 115 -0.93 17.70 -19.66
CA LYS A 115 -0.14 17.09 -18.57
C LYS A 115 0.75 18.10 -17.83
N LEU A 116 1.28 19.09 -18.54
CA LEU A 116 2.10 20.16 -17.98
C LEU A 116 1.27 21.15 -17.16
N ALA A 117 0.06 21.47 -17.60
CA ALA A 117 -0.89 22.27 -16.84
C ALA A 117 -1.32 21.53 -15.56
N GLU A 118 -1.58 20.21 -15.63
CA GLU A 118 -1.89 19.36 -14.47
C GLU A 118 -0.73 19.35 -13.45
N HIS A 119 0.52 19.19 -13.91
CA HIS A 119 1.69 19.26 -13.03
C HIS A 119 1.89 20.65 -12.43
N GLY A 120 1.64 21.72 -13.20
CA GLY A 120 1.69 23.10 -12.71
C GLY A 120 0.61 23.37 -11.65
N GLN A 121 -0.60 22.87 -11.85
CA GLN A 121 -1.69 22.96 -10.88
C GLN A 121 -1.38 22.15 -9.62
N GLN A 122 -0.78 20.97 -9.76
CA GLN A 122 -0.33 20.15 -8.63
C GLN A 122 0.77 20.86 -7.81
N LEU A 123 1.73 21.52 -8.47
CA LEU A 123 2.75 22.33 -7.81
C LEU A 123 2.14 23.54 -7.07
N ASN A 124 1.19 24.25 -7.68
CA ASN A 124 0.50 25.36 -7.04
C ASN A 124 -0.34 24.90 -5.84
N ASN A 125 -1.00 23.75 -5.92
CA ASN A 125 -1.72 23.15 -4.79
C ASN A 125 -0.76 22.79 -3.65
N GLN A 126 0.43 22.27 -3.97
CA GLN A 126 1.47 21.99 -2.98
C GLN A 126 2.03 23.26 -2.34
N LEU A 127 2.16 24.35 -3.11
CA LEU A 127 2.56 25.65 -2.59
C LEU A 127 1.50 26.21 -1.62
N ALA A 128 0.22 26.14 -1.97
CA ALA A 128 -0.87 26.58 -1.10
C ALA A 128 -0.93 25.78 0.21
N ILE A 129 -0.66 24.47 0.16
CA ILE A 129 -0.55 23.63 1.38
C ILE A 129 0.65 24.06 2.23
N LEU A 130 1.79 24.34 1.62
CA LEU A 130 2.99 24.82 2.33
C LEU A 130 2.76 26.20 2.96
N GLU A 131 2.13 27.12 2.26
CA GLU A 131 1.76 28.44 2.78
C GLU A 131 0.79 28.33 3.96
N ASN A 132 -0.20 27.44 3.87
CA ASN A 132 -1.13 27.19 4.97
C ASN A 132 -0.44 26.57 6.19
N LEU A 133 0.47 25.61 6.00
CA LEU A 133 1.29 25.04 7.07
C LEU A 133 2.21 26.08 7.72
N VAL A 134 2.74 27.03 6.93
CA VAL A 134 3.54 28.14 7.45
C VAL A 134 2.68 29.08 8.30
N GLU A 135 1.45 29.38 7.87
CA GLU A 135 0.52 30.20 8.67
C GLU A 135 0.05 29.48 9.94
N GLU A 136 -0.24 28.17 9.88
CA GLU A 136 -0.53 27.36 11.07
C GLU A 136 0.64 27.36 12.06
N ALA A 137 1.87 27.24 11.58
CA ALA A 137 3.06 27.32 12.42
C ALA A 137 3.22 28.70 13.08
N LYS A 138 2.91 29.79 12.34
CA LYS A 138 2.89 31.16 12.90
C LYS A 138 1.78 31.34 13.94
N ASP A 139 0.64 30.68 13.77
CA ASP A 139 -0.48 30.77 14.70
C ASP A 139 -0.22 29.99 15.99
N ILE A 140 0.33 28.77 15.87
CA ILE A 140 0.84 27.98 17.01
C ILE A 140 1.88 28.80 17.80
N TYR A 141 2.80 29.47 17.13
CA TYR A 141 3.79 30.33 17.78
C TYR A 141 3.15 31.52 18.51
N ARG A 142 2.11 32.15 17.94
CA ARG A 142 1.34 33.20 18.60
C ARG A 142 0.60 32.69 19.85
N GLN A 143 -0.02 31.51 19.76
CA GLN A 143 -0.72 30.88 20.88
C GLN A 143 0.24 30.50 22.02
N LEU A 144 1.43 29.97 21.69
CA LEU A 144 2.50 29.70 22.66
C LEU A 144 2.96 30.99 23.34
N ARG A 145 3.10 32.10 22.60
CA ARG A 145 3.47 33.41 23.16
C ARG A 145 2.47 33.91 24.21
N VAL A 146 1.16 33.75 23.95
CA VAL A 146 0.09 34.13 24.90
C VAL A 146 0.07 33.21 26.13
N THR A 147 0.33 31.92 25.91
CA THR A 147 0.39 30.92 27.00
C THR A 147 1.58 31.17 27.93
N ILE A 148 2.74 31.50 27.38
CA ILE A 148 3.96 31.82 28.16
C ILE A 148 3.80 33.12 28.97
N GLN A 149 3.01 34.09 28.46
CA GLN A 149 2.68 35.32 29.17
C GLN A 149 1.64 35.12 30.28
N SER A 150 0.76 34.12 30.15
CA SER A 150 -0.27 33.80 31.15
C SER A 150 0.21 32.81 32.23
N SER A 151 1.28 32.05 31.98
CA SER A 151 1.87 31.10 32.93
C SER A 151 2.85 31.71 33.94
N HIS A 152 3.03 33.03 33.96
CA HIS A 152 3.86 33.73 34.97
C HIS A 152 3.11 34.06 36.28
N GLY A 153 1.99 33.39 36.57
CA GLY A 153 1.25 33.62 37.83
C GLY A 153 0.33 32.48 38.24
N SER A 154 0.88 31.34 38.67
CA SER A 154 0.31 30.53 39.76
C SER A 154 1.22 29.35 40.11
N GLU A 155 1.52 29.25 41.40
CA GLU A 155 2.38 28.25 42.05
C GLU A 155 1.72 26.87 42.16
N ILE A 156 2.57 25.84 42.18
CA ILE A 156 2.25 24.42 42.33
C ILE A 156 2.28 24.03 43.82
N CYS A 157 1.38 23.13 44.25
CA CYS A 157 1.65 22.15 45.32
C CYS A 157 0.80 20.86 45.14
N PRO A 158 1.19 19.73 45.77
CA PRO A 158 1.27 18.43 45.09
C PRO A 158 0.31 17.35 45.62
N THR A 159 0.29 16.23 44.90
CA THR A 159 -0.42 14.95 45.13
C THR A 159 0.01 14.18 46.38
N ALA A 160 -0.91 13.42 46.99
CA ALA A 160 -0.60 12.27 47.84
C ALA A 160 -1.69 11.16 47.87
N ASN A 161 -1.21 9.91 47.77
CA ASN A 161 -1.64 8.63 48.39
C ASN A 161 -2.89 7.87 47.88
N GLN A 162 -2.73 6.63 47.36
CA GLN A 162 -2.74 5.29 48.05
C GLN A 162 -4.16 4.90 48.53
N ASP A 163 -4.72 3.69 48.45
CA ASP A 163 -4.23 2.30 48.40
C ASP A 163 -5.46 1.39 48.08
N SER A 164 -5.35 0.33 47.25
CA SER A 164 -5.33 -1.12 47.61
C SER A 164 -6.67 -1.90 47.73
N GLN A 165 -6.58 -3.19 47.35
CA GLN A 165 -7.41 -4.40 47.66
C GLN A 165 -8.46 -4.87 46.61
N ASN A 166 -8.18 -6.02 45.93
CA ASN A 166 -8.68 -7.41 46.12
C ASN A 166 -10.14 -7.59 45.60
N GLU A 167 -10.60 -8.66 44.93
CA GLU A 167 -10.29 -10.09 45.01
C GLU A 167 -10.94 -10.86 43.81
N GLN A 168 -10.63 -12.16 43.72
CA GLN A 168 -10.90 -13.18 42.68
C GLN A 168 -12.37 -13.50 42.38
N VAL A 169 -12.70 -13.97 41.14
CA VAL A 169 -13.59 -15.13 40.88
C VAL A 169 -13.21 -15.86 39.57
N THR A 170 -13.40 -17.19 39.63
CA THR A 170 -12.95 -18.37 38.89
C THR A 170 -13.44 -18.59 37.43
N GLN A 171 -12.66 -19.42 36.72
CA GLN A 171 -12.93 -20.13 35.46
C GLN A 171 -14.19 -21.02 35.47
N VAL A 172 -14.85 -21.15 34.32
CA VAL A 172 -15.66 -22.33 33.95
C VAL A 172 -15.30 -22.76 32.52
N ILE A 173 -14.92 -24.04 32.40
CA ILE A 173 -14.66 -24.80 31.17
C ILE A 173 -15.98 -25.37 30.65
N GLY A 174 -16.23 -25.27 29.34
CA GLY A 174 -17.35 -25.90 28.64
C GLY A 174 -16.93 -26.37 27.24
N LYS A 175 -17.14 -27.66 26.99
CA LYS A 175 -16.65 -28.50 25.89
C LYS A 175 -17.36 -28.24 24.54
N ALA A 176 -16.65 -28.53 23.44
CA ALA A 176 -17.16 -28.63 22.08
C ALA A 176 -18.05 -29.87 21.83
N PRO A 177 -18.84 -29.87 20.74
CA PRO A 177 -19.16 -31.07 19.98
C PRO A 177 -18.52 -31.04 18.57
N ASP A 178 -18.01 -32.20 18.18
CA ASP A 178 -17.38 -32.55 16.90
C ASP A 178 -18.43 -32.93 15.82
N PRO A 179 -18.03 -33.20 14.57
CA PRO A 179 -18.75 -32.78 13.36
C PRO A 179 -19.73 -33.82 12.82
N GLU A 180 -20.83 -33.32 12.23
CA GLU A 180 -21.67 -34.10 11.32
C GLU A 180 -21.22 -33.88 9.87
N THR A 181 -20.77 -34.97 9.24
CA THR A 181 -20.58 -35.12 7.79
C THR A 181 -21.88 -34.94 7.03
N PRO A 182 -21.82 -34.35 5.82
CA PRO A 182 -22.50 -35.00 4.69
C PRO A 182 -21.65 -35.05 3.42
N ASP A 183 -21.45 -36.28 2.93
CA ASP A 183 -21.20 -36.57 1.51
C ASP A 183 -22.45 -36.20 0.68
N GLU A 184 -22.23 -35.54 -0.46
CA GLU A 184 -22.68 -35.98 -1.81
C GLU A 184 -22.30 -34.89 -2.83
N VAL A 185 -21.06 -34.94 -3.31
CA VAL A 185 -20.70 -34.42 -4.63
C VAL A 185 -20.75 -35.63 -5.56
N LEU A 186 -21.56 -35.57 -6.62
CA LEU A 186 -21.63 -36.60 -7.64
C LEU A 186 -20.21 -36.86 -8.20
N ARG A 187 -19.67 -38.04 -7.93
CA ARG A 187 -18.33 -38.47 -8.37
C ARG A 187 -18.43 -39.25 -9.66
N ASP A 188 -17.81 -38.75 -10.71
CA ASP A 188 -17.41 -39.57 -11.87
C ASP A 188 -16.12 -40.36 -11.57
N LYS A 189 -15.92 -41.42 -12.34
CA LYS A 189 -14.97 -42.53 -12.08
C LYS A 189 -13.47 -42.19 -12.05
N ASP A 190 -13.09 -40.91 -12.02
CA ASP A 190 -11.68 -40.47 -12.05
C ASP A 190 -11.30 -39.40 -11.00
N GLY A 191 -12.20 -39.08 -10.05
CA GLY A 191 -11.82 -38.33 -8.84
C GLY A 191 -11.47 -36.84 -9.01
N THR A 192 -11.64 -36.26 -10.20
CA THR A 192 -11.60 -34.82 -10.44
C THR A 192 -13.00 -34.23 -10.32
N ALA A 193 -13.20 -33.29 -9.41
CA ALA A 193 -14.44 -32.51 -9.36
C ALA A 193 -14.45 -31.57 -10.58
N THR A 194 -15.13 -31.95 -11.65
CA THR A 194 -15.33 -31.07 -12.80
C THR A 194 -16.31 -29.98 -12.38
N VAL A 195 -15.80 -28.81 -12.02
CA VAL A 195 -16.61 -27.60 -11.83
C VAL A 195 -17.31 -27.33 -13.16
N ASP A 196 -18.64 -27.28 -13.19
CA ASP A 196 -19.38 -26.92 -14.40
C ASP A 196 -19.15 -25.43 -14.71
N ILE A 197 -18.33 -25.19 -15.73
CA ILE A 197 -17.96 -23.84 -16.19
C ILE A 197 -18.81 -23.38 -17.39
N SER A 198 -19.82 -24.14 -17.81
CA SER A 198 -20.58 -23.88 -19.04
C SER A 198 -21.21 -22.47 -19.06
N LYS A 199 -21.65 -21.98 -17.89
CA LYS A 199 -22.17 -20.61 -17.73
C LYS A 199 -21.09 -19.54 -17.94
N ILE A 200 -19.90 -19.76 -17.41
CA ILE A 200 -18.74 -18.85 -17.57
C ILE A 200 -18.30 -18.84 -19.04
N GLU A 201 -18.16 -20.01 -19.66
CA GLU A 201 -17.80 -20.11 -21.07
C GLU A 201 -18.83 -19.42 -21.96
N SER A 202 -20.12 -19.65 -21.72
CA SER A 202 -21.20 -18.99 -22.47
C SER A 202 -21.15 -17.47 -22.33
N PHE A 203 -20.92 -16.97 -21.11
CA PHE A 203 -20.77 -15.54 -20.86
C PHE A 203 -19.57 -14.96 -21.60
N LEU A 204 -18.38 -15.54 -21.45
CA LEU A 204 -17.17 -15.05 -22.11
C LEU A 204 -17.31 -15.09 -23.64
N ASN A 205 -17.86 -16.17 -24.19
CA ASN A 205 -18.12 -16.30 -25.62
C ASN A 205 -19.08 -15.21 -26.12
N SER A 206 -20.10 -14.84 -25.34
CA SER A 206 -21.01 -13.73 -25.68
C SER A 206 -20.31 -12.36 -25.76
N LYS A 207 -19.13 -12.24 -25.12
CA LYS A 207 -18.26 -11.06 -25.16
C LYS A 207 -17.12 -11.18 -26.18
N ASN A 208 -17.14 -12.21 -27.03
CA ASN A 208 -16.05 -12.56 -27.94
C ASN A 208 -14.72 -12.86 -27.23
N ILE A 209 -14.77 -13.33 -25.97
CA ILE A 209 -13.62 -13.75 -25.18
C ILE A 209 -13.61 -15.27 -25.13
N LYS A 210 -12.49 -15.89 -25.46
CA LYS A 210 -12.36 -17.36 -25.53
C LYS A 210 -11.38 -17.86 -24.49
N ILE A 211 -11.78 -18.87 -23.72
CA ILE A 211 -10.85 -19.60 -22.86
C ILE A 211 -9.92 -20.44 -23.75
N LYS A 212 -8.61 -20.23 -23.61
CA LYS A 212 -7.55 -21.01 -24.27
C LYS A 212 -7.17 -22.23 -23.45
N SER A 213 -6.97 -22.02 -22.16
CA SER A 213 -6.64 -23.06 -21.21
C SER A 213 -7.00 -22.62 -19.80
N ILE A 214 -7.29 -23.59 -18.96
CA ILE A 214 -7.43 -23.42 -17.52
C ILE A 214 -6.27 -24.19 -16.92
N ALA A 215 -5.50 -23.56 -16.03
CA ALA A 215 -4.44 -24.27 -15.33
C ALA A 215 -5.05 -25.44 -14.56
N ALA A 216 -4.46 -26.63 -14.68
CA ALA A 216 -4.88 -27.76 -13.86
C ALA A 216 -4.72 -27.37 -12.38
N GLU A 217 -5.76 -27.60 -11.57
CA GLU A 217 -5.66 -27.38 -10.12
C GLU A 217 -4.68 -28.40 -9.52
N GLU A 218 -3.42 -28.02 -9.37
CA GLU A 218 -2.51 -28.76 -8.49
C GLU A 218 -3.00 -28.54 -7.05
N LYS A 219 -3.52 -29.61 -6.43
CA LYS A 219 -3.93 -29.63 -5.03
C LYS A 219 -2.70 -29.56 -4.12
N GLU A 220 -2.09 -28.39 -4.06
CA GLU A 220 -1.01 -28.08 -3.12
C GLU A 220 -1.63 -27.54 -1.83
N GLU A 221 -2.29 -28.42 -1.08
CA GLU A 221 -3.02 -28.07 0.14
C GLU A 221 -2.16 -27.25 1.13
N LYS A 222 -0.86 -27.58 1.21
CA LYS A 222 0.07 -26.85 2.07
C LYS A 222 0.26 -25.40 1.63
N LEU A 223 0.35 -25.12 0.33
CA LEU A 223 0.45 -23.75 -0.17
C LEU A 223 -0.84 -22.97 0.06
N ASP A 224 -1.99 -23.61 -0.09
CA ASP A 224 -3.29 -22.99 0.18
C ASP A 224 -3.47 -22.65 1.67
N GLN A 225 -3.01 -23.52 2.58
CA GLN A 225 -2.97 -23.24 4.02
C GLN A 225 -2.06 -22.06 4.36
N ILE A 226 -0.86 -21.99 3.76
CA ILE A 226 0.08 -20.88 3.97
C ILE A 226 -0.52 -19.58 3.42
N ALA A 227 -1.11 -19.61 2.22
CA ALA A 227 -1.79 -18.47 1.61
C ALA A 227 -2.94 -17.96 2.48
N ALA A 228 -3.78 -18.87 3.01
CA ALA A 228 -4.86 -18.55 3.93
C ALA A 228 -4.36 -17.86 5.20
N PHE A 229 -3.27 -18.38 5.79
CA PHE A 229 -2.66 -17.77 6.96
C PHE A 229 -2.05 -16.40 6.65
N MET A 230 -1.36 -16.26 5.52
CA MET A 230 -0.77 -14.99 5.09
C MET A 230 -1.82 -13.92 4.85
N GLY A 231 -2.89 -14.24 4.14
CA GLY A 231 -3.96 -13.28 3.82
C GLY A 231 -4.74 -12.83 5.05
N SER A 232 -5.18 -13.77 5.90
CA SER A 232 -5.95 -13.45 7.12
C SER A 232 -5.16 -12.69 8.19
N ARG A 233 -3.83 -12.67 8.09
CA ARG A 233 -2.91 -11.97 9.01
C ARG A 233 -2.06 -10.92 8.31
N TYR A 234 -2.45 -10.49 7.11
CA TYR A 234 -1.61 -9.67 6.25
C TYR A 234 -1.14 -8.38 6.94
N SER A 235 -2.06 -7.64 7.58
CA SER A 235 -1.74 -6.45 8.38
C SER A 235 -0.63 -6.65 9.43
N PHE A 236 -0.52 -7.85 10.01
CA PHE A 236 0.52 -8.20 11.00
C PHE A 236 1.85 -8.63 10.37
N ILE A 237 1.83 -9.17 9.15
CA ILE A 237 3.03 -9.73 8.51
C ILE A 237 3.58 -8.86 7.38
N LYS A 238 2.89 -7.78 6.97
CA LYS A 238 3.26 -6.94 5.82
C LYS A 238 4.73 -6.51 5.81
N ARG A 239 5.29 -6.16 6.98
CA ARG A 239 6.70 -5.74 7.11
C ARG A 239 7.65 -6.91 6.81
N PHE A 240 7.34 -8.10 7.33
CA PHE A 240 8.11 -9.31 7.03
C PHE A 240 8.00 -9.70 5.56
N TYR A 241 6.79 -9.75 5.01
CA TYR A 241 6.56 -10.07 3.61
C TYR A 241 7.25 -9.07 2.66
N GLY A 242 7.22 -7.78 2.98
CA GLY A 242 7.98 -6.76 2.24
C GLY A 242 9.48 -7.04 2.21
N MET A 243 10.07 -7.43 3.35
CA MET A 243 11.48 -7.82 3.41
C MET A 243 11.77 -9.08 2.57
N VAL A 244 10.87 -10.07 2.58
CA VAL A 244 10.98 -11.26 1.71
C VAL A 244 10.96 -10.85 0.24
N LYS A 245 9.98 -10.06 -0.20
CA LYS A 245 9.87 -9.58 -1.58
C LYS A 245 11.10 -8.81 -2.05
N SER A 246 11.63 -7.92 -1.22
CA SER A 246 12.81 -7.11 -1.57
C SER A 246 14.07 -7.96 -1.74
N ASN A 247 14.15 -9.13 -1.10
CA ASN A 247 15.33 -9.99 -1.12
C ASN A 247 15.17 -11.26 -1.96
N MET A 248 13.97 -11.62 -2.42
CA MET A 248 13.74 -12.90 -3.12
C MET A 248 14.48 -13.00 -4.46
N LYS A 249 14.68 -11.89 -5.18
CA LYS A 249 15.40 -11.89 -6.45
C LYS A 249 16.91 -12.13 -6.27
N SER A 250 17.51 -11.53 -5.24
CA SER A 250 18.94 -11.70 -4.95
C SER A 250 19.23 -12.97 -4.15
N GLY A 251 18.24 -13.50 -3.40
CA GLY A 251 18.46 -14.54 -2.40
C GLY A 251 19.24 -14.03 -1.19
N SER A 252 19.25 -12.72 -0.95
CA SER A 252 20.01 -12.14 0.16
C SER A 252 19.36 -12.45 1.50
N SER A 253 20.18 -12.66 2.53
CA SER A 253 19.70 -12.68 3.90
C SER A 253 19.24 -11.30 4.34
N PHE A 254 18.23 -11.28 5.20
CA PHE A 254 17.81 -10.09 5.90
C PHE A 254 17.54 -10.38 7.37
N SER A 255 17.51 -9.31 8.17
CA SER A 255 17.15 -9.37 9.58
C SER A 255 16.00 -8.41 9.87
N LEU A 256 15.07 -8.83 10.73
CA LEU A 256 13.91 -8.07 11.16
C LEU A 256 13.89 -8.01 12.70
N ASN A 257 14.01 -6.79 13.24
CA ASN A 257 13.89 -6.56 14.68
C ASN A 257 12.41 -6.50 15.08
N LEU A 258 12.05 -7.35 16.06
CA LEU A 258 10.70 -7.57 16.58
C LEU A 258 10.60 -7.23 18.08
N ARG A 259 11.57 -6.51 18.66
CA ARG A 259 11.63 -6.25 20.12
C ARG A 259 10.40 -5.54 20.68
N ASP A 260 9.92 -4.53 19.98
CA ASP A 260 8.83 -3.65 20.44
C ASP A 260 7.53 -3.90 19.64
N GLU A 261 7.48 -4.98 18.85
CA GLU A 261 6.30 -5.34 18.08
C GLU A 261 5.27 -6.05 18.97
N PRO A 262 3.96 -5.85 18.74
CA PRO A 262 2.92 -6.58 19.45
C PRO A 262 3.10 -8.10 19.32
N GLN A 263 2.74 -8.85 20.36
CA GLN A 263 2.87 -10.31 20.37
C GLN A 263 2.19 -10.99 19.16
N GLN A 264 1.09 -10.43 18.67
CA GLN A 264 0.40 -10.90 17.46
C GLN A 264 1.25 -10.74 16.18
N VAL A 265 2.00 -9.64 16.06
CA VAL A 265 2.94 -9.40 14.96
C VAL A 265 4.10 -10.38 15.05
N VAL A 266 4.68 -10.56 16.24
CA VAL A 266 5.80 -11.48 16.47
C VAL A 266 5.41 -12.91 16.13
N SER A 267 4.29 -13.38 16.68
CA SER A 267 3.80 -14.75 16.46
C SER A 267 3.43 -15.02 15.01
N SER A 268 2.63 -14.14 14.38
CA SER A 268 2.23 -14.30 12.97
C SER A 268 3.44 -14.29 12.04
N THR A 269 4.40 -13.37 12.27
CA THR A 269 5.64 -13.29 11.49
C THR A 269 6.48 -14.56 11.63
N CYS A 270 6.67 -15.05 12.86
CA CYS A 270 7.43 -16.27 13.10
C CYS A 270 6.74 -17.51 12.50
N GLN A 271 5.41 -17.57 12.57
CA GLN A 271 4.65 -18.66 11.98
C GLN A 271 4.80 -18.68 10.45
N VAL A 272 4.57 -17.55 9.76
CA VAL A 272 4.78 -17.50 8.29
C VAL A 272 6.22 -17.86 7.93
N ALA A 273 7.20 -17.31 8.64
CA ALA A 273 8.60 -17.60 8.36
C ALA A 273 8.95 -19.07 8.55
N LYS A 274 8.42 -19.70 9.62
CA LYS A 274 8.57 -21.13 9.85
C LYS A 274 7.91 -21.95 8.74
N GLU A 275 6.66 -21.66 8.40
CA GLU A 275 5.92 -22.39 7.37
C GLU A 275 6.60 -22.32 6.01
N LEU A 276 7.07 -21.13 5.61
CA LEU A 276 7.82 -20.95 4.36
C LEU A 276 9.17 -21.68 4.39
N HIS A 277 9.84 -21.73 5.54
CA HIS A 277 11.07 -22.49 5.69
C HIS A 277 10.84 -24.01 5.61
N ASP A 278 9.75 -24.49 6.23
CA ASP A 278 9.41 -25.92 6.27
C ASP A 278 9.09 -26.47 4.86
N ILE A 279 8.70 -25.61 3.91
CA ILE A 279 8.55 -25.95 2.47
C ILE A 279 9.71 -25.48 1.59
N ALA A 280 10.87 -25.12 2.18
CA ALA A 280 12.07 -24.63 1.49
C ALA A 280 11.89 -23.36 0.63
N PHE A 281 10.88 -22.55 0.90
CA PHE A 281 10.71 -21.22 0.31
C PHE A 281 11.54 -20.15 1.03
N LEU A 282 11.94 -20.43 2.27
CA LEU A 282 13.09 -19.80 2.91
C LEU A 282 14.20 -20.84 3.09
N GLU A 283 15.40 -20.52 2.62
CA GLU A 283 16.61 -21.32 2.86
C GLU A 283 17.12 -21.18 4.29
N GLU A 284 16.74 -20.10 4.96
CA GLU A 284 17.12 -19.83 6.34
C GLU A 284 15.95 -19.19 7.09
N TYR A 285 15.69 -19.68 8.29
CA TYR A 285 14.84 -19.04 9.28
C TYR A 285 15.45 -19.25 10.67
N ARG A 286 15.79 -18.16 11.36
CA ARG A 286 16.20 -18.17 12.76
C ARG A 286 15.54 -17.03 13.51
N TYR A 287 14.92 -17.32 14.64
CA TYR A 287 14.42 -16.31 15.56
C TYR A 287 15.15 -16.37 16.89
N SER A 288 15.81 -15.29 17.26
CA SER A 288 16.41 -15.11 18.59
C SER A 288 15.37 -14.48 19.51
N LYS A 289 15.01 -15.17 20.59
CA LYS A 289 14.12 -14.66 21.65
C LYS A 289 14.75 -13.48 22.40
N ALA A 290 14.04 -12.96 23.40
CA ALA A 290 14.53 -11.93 24.29
C ALA A 290 15.94 -12.28 24.84
N PRO A 291 16.85 -11.30 24.97
CA PRO A 291 16.64 -9.86 24.74
C PRO A 291 16.84 -9.39 23.30
N ARG A 292 17.20 -10.29 22.37
CA ARG A 292 17.54 -9.93 20.98
C ARG A 292 16.31 -9.68 20.11
N CYS A 293 15.27 -10.51 20.23
CA CYS A 293 14.02 -10.43 19.46
C CYS A 293 14.26 -10.21 17.96
N LEU A 294 15.24 -10.92 17.39
CA LEU A 294 15.72 -10.72 16.02
C LEU A 294 15.38 -11.95 15.17
N LEU A 295 14.62 -11.73 14.12
CA LEU A 295 14.40 -12.72 13.07
C LEU A 295 15.44 -12.53 11.98
N VAL A 296 16.06 -13.62 11.53
CA VAL A 296 16.93 -13.68 10.35
C VAL A 296 16.34 -14.68 9.38
N ALA A 297 16.24 -14.30 8.11
CA ALA A 297 15.73 -15.17 7.06
C ALA A 297 16.46 -14.96 5.72
N ARG A 298 16.43 -15.98 4.87
CA ARG A 298 16.94 -15.93 3.49
C ARG A 298 15.90 -16.55 2.55
N PRO A 299 15.32 -15.80 1.59
CA PRO A 299 14.41 -16.38 0.62
C PRO A 299 15.12 -17.35 -0.33
N SER A 300 14.43 -18.44 -0.67
CA SER A 300 14.84 -19.36 -1.74
C SER A 300 14.68 -18.73 -3.11
N ARG A 301 15.60 -19.04 -4.00
CA ARG A 301 15.54 -18.64 -5.42
C ARG A 301 14.96 -19.73 -6.32
N SER A 302 14.41 -20.80 -5.74
CA SER A 302 13.70 -21.82 -6.51
C SER A 302 12.53 -21.19 -7.29
N PRO A 303 12.23 -21.64 -8.52
CA PRO A 303 11.12 -21.10 -9.30
C PRO A 303 9.78 -21.12 -8.56
N GLN A 304 9.51 -22.18 -7.80
CA GLN A 304 8.27 -22.33 -7.02
C GLN A 304 8.18 -21.28 -5.91
N ALA A 305 9.25 -21.06 -5.15
CA ALA A 305 9.29 -20.02 -4.11
C ALA A 305 9.13 -18.62 -4.70
N LEU A 306 9.82 -18.33 -5.81
CA LEU A 306 9.72 -17.05 -6.50
C LEU A 306 8.30 -16.79 -7.00
N ASN A 307 7.65 -17.79 -7.60
CA ASN A 307 6.28 -17.67 -8.09
C ASN A 307 5.30 -17.42 -6.93
N PHE A 308 5.34 -18.27 -5.91
CA PHE A 308 4.49 -18.14 -4.73
C PHE A 308 4.63 -16.77 -4.07
N LEU A 309 5.86 -16.35 -3.75
CA LEU A 309 6.15 -15.10 -3.04
C LEU A 309 5.95 -13.85 -3.92
N ALA A 310 5.98 -13.97 -5.25
CA ALA A 310 5.74 -12.84 -6.15
C ALA A 310 4.27 -12.47 -6.25
N GLY A 311 3.34 -13.40 -6.08
CA GLY A 311 1.92 -13.10 -6.24
C GLY A 311 0.97 -14.27 -6.05
N ASN A 312 1.41 -15.49 -6.33
CA ASN A 312 0.51 -16.63 -6.35
C ASN A 312 -0.10 -16.97 -4.97
N TRP A 313 0.56 -16.62 -3.85
CA TRP A 313 -0.08 -16.73 -2.53
C TRP A 313 -1.35 -15.87 -2.40
N LEU A 314 -1.40 -14.69 -3.03
CA LEU A 314 -2.54 -13.79 -2.94
C LEU A 314 -3.71 -14.34 -3.76
N GLU A 315 -3.44 -14.83 -4.97
CA GLU A 315 -4.43 -15.51 -5.82
C GLU A 315 -5.04 -16.71 -5.09
N ARG A 316 -4.20 -17.55 -4.48
CA ARG A 316 -4.63 -18.69 -3.65
C ARG A 316 -5.48 -18.26 -2.47
N TYR A 317 -5.09 -17.20 -1.76
CA TYR A 317 -5.85 -16.67 -0.63
C TYR A 317 -7.24 -16.17 -1.06
N VAL A 318 -7.30 -15.36 -2.12
CA VAL A 318 -8.54 -14.78 -2.64
C VAL A 318 -9.49 -15.88 -3.10
N ARG A 319 -8.99 -16.84 -3.90
CA ARG A 319 -9.77 -18.01 -4.34
C ARG A 319 -10.25 -18.86 -3.17
N GLY A 320 -9.35 -19.22 -2.25
CA GLY A 320 -9.69 -20.05 -1.09
C GLY A 320 -10.72 -19.39 -0.17
N THR A 321 -10.64 -18.07 -0.02
CA THR A 321 -11.63 -17.29 0.74
C THR A 321 -13.01 -17.36 0.09
N LEU A 322 -13.10 -17.15 -1.23
CA LEU A 322 -14.37 -17.27 -1.96
C LEU A 322 -14.98 -18.67 -1.81
N ILE A 323 -14.20 -19.72 -2.07
CA ILE A 323 -14.67 -21.12 -2.00
C ILE A 323 -15.18 -21.45 -0.60
N ARG A 324 -14.43 -21.05 0.44
CA ARG A 324 -14.82 -21.27 1.84
C ARG A 324 -16.14 -20.58 2.18
N LEU A 325 -16.34 -19.34 1.73
CA LEU A 325 -17.57 -18.59 2.02
C LEU A 325 -18.78 -19.14 1.25
N VAL A 326 -18.58 -19.58 0.01
CA VAL A 326 -19.60 -20.26 -0.80
C VAL A 326 -19.98 -21.61 -0.19
N ALA A 327 -19.01 -22.37 0.33
CA ALA A 327 -19.24 -23.68 0.96
C ALA A 327 -20.27 -23.60 2.11
N ALA A 328 -20.34 -22.46 2.81
CA ALA A 328 -21.33 -22.23 3.86
C ALA A 328 -22.77 -22.00 3.35
N HIS A 329 -22.97 -21.83 2.03
CA HIS A 329 -24.23 -21.40 1.42
C HIS A 329 -24.67 -22.23 0.20
N THR A 330 -24.01 -23.37 -0.08
CA THR A 330 -24.12 -24.14 -1.33
C THR A 330 -25.55 -24.55 -1.73
N LYS A 331 -26.47 -24.69 -0.78
CA LYS A 331 -27.88 -25.04 -1.06
C LYS A 331 -28.74 -23.86 -1.54
N LYS A 332 -28.21 -22.64 -1.54
CA LYS A 332 -28.97 -21.40 -1.81
C LYS A 332 -28.49 -20.62 -3.03
N ILE A 333 -27.31 -20.93 -3.55
CA ILE A 333 -26.68 -20.14 -4.63
C ILE A 333 -26.18 -21.04 -5.76
N SER A 334 -26.44 -20.62 -7.00
CA SER A 334 -25.83 -21.21 -8.19
C SER A 334 -24.44 -20.62 -8.36
N PHE A 335 -23.38 -21.42 -8.23
CA PHE A 335 -22.00 -20.93 -8.25
C PHE A 335 -21.08 -21.81 -9.10
N SER A 336 -20.21 -21.17 -9.88
CA SER A 336 -18.99 -21.78 -10.43
C SER A 336 -17.90 -20.72 -10.60
N TYR A 337 -16.65 -21.17 -10.72
CA TYR A 337 -15.50 -20.30 -10.89
C TYR A 337 -14.47 -20.93 -11.84
N VAL A 338 -13.62 -20.08 -12.40
CA VAL A 338 -12.36 -20.44 -13.05
C VAL A 338 -11.25 -19.59 -12.44
N ALA A 339 -10.08 -20.18 -12.25
CA ALA A 339 -8.90 -19.50 -11.73
C ALA A 339 -7.73 -19.66 -12.70
N ASN A 340 -6.87 -18.64 -12.77
CA ASN A 340 -5.70 -18.59 -13.65
C ASN A 340 -6.02 -19.02 -15.10
N ALA A 341 -7.17 -18.55 -15.61
CA ALA A 341 -7.64 -18.90 -16.94
C ALA A 341 -6.92 -18.05 -17.99
N GLN A 342 -6.28 -18.69 -18.96
CA GLN A 342 -5.74 -17.99 -20.11
C GLN A 342 -6.87 -17.75 -21.11
N VAL A 343 -7.11 -16.50 -21.44
CA VAL A 343 -8.16 -16.07 -22.37
C VAL A 343 -7.59 -15.28 -23.52
N THR A 344 -8.24 -15.37 -24.67
CA THR A 344 -8.05 -14.43 -25.79
C THR A 344 -9.16 -13.41 -25.76
N LEU A 345 -8.78 -12.14 -25.61
CA LEU A 345 -9.68 -11.00 -25.59
C LEU A 345 -10.25 -10.71 -26.99
N SER A 346 -11.24 -9.82 -27.04
CA SER A 346 -11.92 -9.42 -28.29
C SER A 346 -10.94 -8.88 -29.34
N ASN A 347 -9.89 -8.19 -28.89
CA ASN A 347 -8.79 -7.64 -29.70
C ASN A 347 -7.71 -8.67 -30.07
N ARG A 348 -7.92 -9.96 -29.79
CA ARG A 348 -6.98 -11.08 -29.98
C ARG A 348 -5.74 -11.07 -29.10
N ALA A 349 -5.63 -10.14 -28.14
CA ALA A 349 -4.56 -10.18 -27.15
C ALA A 349 -4.83 -11.29 -26.13
N ASP A 350 -3.74 -11.86 -25.60
CA ASP A 350 -3.81 -12.83 -24.54
C ASP A 350 -3.80 -12.16 -23.17
N PHE A 351 -4.60 -12.73 -22.27
CA PHE A 351 -4.74 -12.27 -20.91
C PHE A 351 -4.96 -13.45 -19.96
N GLU A 352 -4.32 -13.39 -18.80
CA GLU A 352 -4.57 -14.34 -17.72
C GLU A 352 -5.56 -13.71 -16.74
N MET A 353 -6.67 -14.40 -16.48
CA MET A 353 -7.65 -14.00 -15.47
C MET A 353 -7.38 -14.76 -14.18
N ASP A 354 -6.99 -14.05 -13.12
CA ASP A 354 -6.64 -14.68 -11.84
C ASP A 354 -7.83 -15.43 -11.23
N LEU A 355 -9.01 -14.80 -11.17
CA LEU A 355 -10.24 -15.41 -10.69
C LEU A 355 -11.47 -14.81 -11.37
N PHE A 356 -12.29 -15.65 -11.98
CA PHE A 356 -13.56 -15.27 -12.59
C PHE A 356 -14.65 -16.22 -12.12
N PHE A 357 -15.78 -15.70 -11.66
CA PHE A 357 -16.84 -16.53 -11.08
C PHE A 357 -18.20 -15.93 -11.32
N HIS A 358 -19.24 -16.75 -11.10
CA HIS A 358 -20.60 -16.26 -11.06
C HIS A 358 -21.32 -16.71 -9.79
N ILE A 359 -22.23 -15.87 -9.32
CA ILE A 359 -23.19 -16.20 -8.27
C ILE A 359 -24.57 -15.88 -8.85
N ASN A 360 -25.42 -16.91 -8.92
CA ASN A 360 -26.68 -16.88 -9.65
C ASN A 360 -26.43 -16.40 -11.09
N ASP A 361 -27.01 -15.25 -11.47
CA ASP A 361 -26.91 -14.70 -12.83
C ASP A 361 -25.94 -13.51 -12.94
N LYS A 362 -25.14 -13.23 -11.89
CA LYS A 362 -24.13 -12.16 -11.91
C LYS A 362 -22.73 -12.73 -11.98
N PHE A 363 -21.93 -12.13 -12.86
CA PHE A 363 -20.52 -12.46 -13.05
C PHE A 363 -19.62 -11.46 -12.33
N TYR A 364 -18.47 -11.96 -11.90
CA TYR A 364 -17.49 -11.25 -11.11
C TYR A 364 -16.08 -11.61 -11.59
N TRP A 365 -15.20 -10.61 -11.59
CA TRP A 365 -13.79 -10.77 -11.91
C TRP A 365 -12.93 -10.19 -10.81
N VAL A 366 -11.85 -10.89 -10.47
CA VAL A 366 -10.88 -10.45 -9.48
C VAL A 366 -9.47 -10.61 -10.04
N GLU A 367 -8.68 -9.55 -9.90
CA GLU A 367 -7.26 -9.51 -10.22
C GLU A 367 -6.47 -9.26 -8.93
N SER A 368 -5.42 -10.05 -8.70
CA SER A 368 -4.60 -10.01 -7.49
C SER A 368 -3.21 -9.46 -7.79
N ARG A 369 -2.81 -8.39 -7.09
CA ARG A 369 -1.49 -7.77 -7.27
C ARG A 369 -0.81 -7.45 -5.95
N THR A 370 0.43 -7.90 -5.84
CA THR A 370 1.30 -7.59 -4.69
C THR A 370 2.20 -6.37 -4.94
N GLY A 371 2.02 -5.68 -6.07
CA GLY A 371 2.76 -4.48 -6.49
C GLY A 371 2.73 -4.27 -8.01
N GLY A 372 3.25 -3.13 -8.48
CA GLY A 372 3.37 -2.82 -9.92
C GLY A 372 2.02 -2.81 -10.66
N TYR A 373 1.01 -2.18 -10.05
CA TYR A 373 -0.34 -2.09 -10.61
C TYR A 373 -0.55 -0.78 -11.39
N GLN A 374 0.29 0.24 -11.17
CA GLN A 374 0.09 1.60 -11.67
C GLN A 374 0.05 1.67 -13.20
N ASP A 375 0.87 0.87 -13.88
CA ASP A 375 0.95 0.76 -15.33
C ASP A 375 -0.12 -0.18 -15.92
N LYS A 376 -0.78 -0.99 -15.08
CA LYS A 376 -1.73 -2.02 -15.51
C LYS A 376 -3.19 -1.70 -15.20
N ILE A 377 -3.47 -0.81 -14.25
CA ILE A 377 -4.84 -0.59 -13.80
C ILE A 377 -5.76 -0.05 -14.91
N GLN A 378 -5.22 0.76 -15.83
CA GLN A 378 -5.97 1.18 -17.02
C GLN A 378 -6.28 0.00 -17.96
N LYS A 379 -5.36 -0.98 -18.09
CA LYS A 379 -5.63 -2.21 -18.85
C LYS A 379 -6.77 -2.99 -18.20
N TYR A 380 -6.79 -3.10 -16.88
CA TYR A 380 -7.87 -3.81 -16.17
C TYR A 380 -9.23 -3.14 -16.35
N SER A 381 -9.26 -1.81 -16.27
CA SER A 381 -10.49 -1.03 -16.52
C SER A 381 -11.08 -1.36 -17.89
N ARG A 382 -10.25 -1.34 -18.94
CA ARG A 382 -10.68 -1.70 -20.31
C ARG A 382 -11.19 -3.15 -20.41
N ILE A 383 -10.56 -4.10 -19.72
CA ILE A 383 -11.00 -5.50 -19.73
C ILE A 383 -12.35 -5.65 -19.01
N ALA A 384 -12.56 -4.95 -17.90
CA ALA A 384 -13.86 -4.91 -17.23
C ALA A 384 -14.95 -4.34 -18.14
N ASP A 385 -14.65 -3.27 -18.87
CA ASP A 385 -15.55 -2.68 -19.87
C ASP A 385 -15.88 -3.66 -21.01
N GLU A 386 -14.87 -4.38 -21.55
CA GLU A 386 -15.07 -5.42 -22.58
C GLU A 386 -15.95 -6.57 -22.07
N LEU A 387 -15.81 -6.94 -20.79
CA LEU A 387 -16.68 -7.93 -20.13
C LEU A 387 -18.08 -7.35 -19.82
N GLY A 388 -18.26 -6.03 -19.86
CA GLY A 388 -19.49 -5.35 -19.44
C GLY A 388 -19.73 -5.45 -17.93
N LEU A 389 -18.67 -5.50 -17.14
CA LEU A 389 -18.73 -5.54 -15.67
C LEU A 389 -18.70 -4.13 -15.10
N GLN A 390 -19.51 -3.91 -14.06
CA GLN A 390 -19.48 -2.66 -13.30
C GLN A 390 -18.43 -2.70 -12.19
N GLY A 391 -18.14 -1.56 -11.57
CA GLY A 391 -17.16 -1.48 -10.47
C GLY A 391 -17.45 -2.44 -9.31
N SER A 392 -18.72 -2.73 -9.02
CA SER A 392 -19.15 -3.72 -8.01
C SER A 392 -18.97 -5.18 -8.44
N GLN A 393 -18.47 -5.43 -9.65
CA GLN A 393 -18.27 -6.74 -10.25
C GLN A 393 -16.81 -7.01 -10.66
N ALA A 394 -15.97 -5.97 -10.76
CA ALA A 394 -14.56 -6.10 -11.14
C ALA A 394 -13.66 -5.57 -10.00
N PHE A 395 -12.90 -6.47 -9.38
CA PHE A 395 -12.13 -6.20 -8.18
C PHE A 395 -10.62 -6.29 -8.45
N ILE A 396 -9.86 -5.32 -7.93
CA ILE A 396 -8.40 -5.35 -7.91
C ILE A 396 -7.94 -5.44 -6.46
N VAL A 397 -7.38 -6.58 -6.08
CA VAL A 397 -6.89 -6.85 -4.73
C VAL A 397 -5.42 -6.45 -4.64
N LEU A 398 -5.09 -5.52 -3.74
CA LEU A 398 -3.75 -4.97 -3.57
C LEU A 398 -3.21 -5.23 -2.15
N THR A 399 -1.92 -5.52 -2.03
CA THR A 399 -1.27 -5.72 -0.73
C THR A 399 -0.94 -4.41 -0.01
N ASP A 400 -0.35 -3.45 -0.71
CA ASP A 400 0.21 -2.24 -0.09
C ASP A 400 -0.32 -0.97 -0.76
N VAL A 401 -1.56 -0.62 -0.43
CA VAL A 401 -2.25 0.58 -0.95
C VAL A 401 -2.97 1.31 0.19
N SER A 402 -2.89 2.65 0.20
CA SER A 402 -3.61 3.46 1.20
C SER A 402 -5.11 3.53 0.88
N GLN A 403 -5.93 3.87 1.87
CA GLN A 403 -7.37 4.05 1.66
C GLN A 403 -7.65 5.11 0.59
N ASP A 404 -6.96 6.25 0.65
CA ASP A 404 -7.15 7.34 -0.32
C ASP A 404 -6.83 6.88 -1.74
N THR A 405 -5.72 6.15 -1.92
CA THR A 405 -5.35 5.62 -3.23
C THR A 405 -6.36 4.60 -3.74
N LYS A 406 -6.88 3.70 -2.89
CA LYS A 406 -7.96 2.78 -3.29
C LYS A 406 -9.19 3.55 -3.78
N SER A 407 -9.64 4.55 -3.03
CA SER A 407 -10.81 5.36 -3.38
C SER A 407 -10.60 6.11 -4.69
N SER A 408 -9.44 6.76 -4.87
CA SER A 408 -9.11 7.48 -6.11
C SER A 408 -9.06 6.56 -7.32
N LEU A 409 -8.39 5.41 -7.21
CA LEU A 409 -8.30 4.45 -8.30
C LEU A 409 -9.66 3.83 -8.64
N SER A 410 -10.45 3.51 -7.63
CA SER A 410 -11.78 2.94 -7.83
C SER A 410 -12.69 3.92 -8.59
N SER A 411 -12.65 5.20 -8.20
CA SER A 411 -13.40 6.26 -8.87
C SER A 411 -12.91 6.54 -10.28
N LEU A 412 -11.60 6.54 -10.51
CA LEU A 412 -11.01 6.90 -11.80
C LEU A 412 -11.19 5.80 -12.86
N TYR A 413 -11.11 4.54 -12.45
CA TYR A 413 -11.09 3.40 -13.35
C TYR A 413 -12.39 2.60 -13.36
N HIS A 414 -13.39 2.99 -12.57
CA HIS A 414 -14.67 2.29 -12.41
C HIS A 414 -14.49 0.80 -12.03
N LEU A 415 -13.51 0.53 -11.16
CA LEU A 415 -13.20 -0.79 -10.60
C LEU A 415 -13.35 -0.73 -9.07
N SER A 416 -13.49 -1.86 -8.39
CA SER A 416 -13.36 -1.93 -6.93
C SER A 416 -11.93 -2.26 -6.54
N VAL A 417 -11.17 -1.27 -6.08
CA VAL A 417 -9.81 -1.50 -5.55
C VAL A 417 -9.89 -1.76 -4.05
N ILE A 418 -9.50 -2.97 -3.63
CA ILE A 418 -9.56 -3.41 -2.24
C ILE A 418 -8.19 -3.88 -1.73
N GLY A 419 -7.99 -3.80 -0.44
CA GLY A 419 -6.85 -4.37 0.28
C GLY A 419 -7.07 -5.83 0.65
N VAL A 420 -5.99 -6.53 1.02
CA VAL A 420 -6.04 -7.93 1.45
C VAL A 420 -6.96 -8.13 2.66
N ASP A 421 -6.93 -7.19 3.62
CA ASP A 421 -7.73 -7.24 4.84
C ASP A 421 -9.25 -7.04 4.57
N GLU A 422 -9.64 -6.60 3.37
CA GLU A 422 -11.04 -6.38 2.97
C GLU A 422 -11.63 -7.53 2.14
N VAL A 423 -10.81 -8.50 1.71
CA VAL A 423 -11.26 -9.58 0.80
C VAL A 423 -12.42 -10.37 1.39
N GLU A 424 -12.30 -10.80 2.65
CA GLU A 424 -13.32 -11.63 3.30
C GLU A 424 -14.64 -10.89 3.46
N SER A 425 -14.62 -9.67 4.01
CA SER A 425 -15.83 -8.87 4.20
C SER A 425 -16.48 -8.46 2.88
N THR A 426 -15.68 -8.18 1.85
CA THR A 426 -16.18 -7.86 0.50
C THR A 426 -16.92 -9.06 -0.09
N PHE A 427 -16.31 -10.25 -0.07
CA PHE A 427 -16.91 -11.44 -0.66
C PHE A 427 -18.11 -11.95 0.13
N ASP A 428 -18.08 -11.87 1.46
CA ASP A 428 -19.24 -12.16 2.29
C ASP A 428 -20.40 -11.20 1.99
N GLY A 429 -20.11 -9.91 1.80
CA GLY A 429 -21.11 -8.91 1.36
C GLY A 429 -21.72 -9.23 -0.01
N ILE A 430 -20.89 -9.64 -0.98
CA ILE A 430 -21.37 -10.10 -2.29
C ILE A 430 -22.31 -11.29 -2.11
N LEU A 431 -21.89 -12.34 -1.39
CA LEU A 431 -22.69 -13.54 -1.18
C LEU A 431 -24.03 -13.24 -0.51
N LYS A 432 -24.03 -12.42 0.54
CA LYS A 432 -25.26 -12.00 1.24
C LYS A 432 -26.23 -11.22 0.36
N SER A 433 -25.74 -10.53 -0.67
CA SER A 433 -26.62 -9.83 -1.62
C SER A 433 -27.37 -10.77 -2.59
N HIS A 434 -27.02 -12.06 -2.59
CA HIS A 434 -27.58 -13.11 -3.44
C HIS A 434 -28.39 -14.17 -2.69
N LEU A 435 -28.47 -14.05 -1.37
CA LEU A 435 -29.26 -14.90 -0.47
C LEU A 435 -30.58 -14.21 -0.13
#